data_AF-A0A5J4T6B6-F1
#
_entry.id   AF-A0A5J4T6B6-F1
#
_cell.length_a   1.000
_cell.length_b   1.000
_cell.length_c   1.000
_cell.angle_alpha   90.00
_cell.angle_beta   90.00
_cell.angle_gamma   90.00
#
_symmetry.space_group_name_H-M   'P 1'
#
loop_
_entity.id
_entity.type
_entity.pdbx_description
1 polymer ?
#
loop_
_entity_poly.entity_id
_entity_poly.type
_entity_poly.pdbx_seq_one_letter_code
_entity_poly.pdbx_strand_id
1 'polypeptide(L)'
;FQQCIIEKGNGGAIYIEIDFTSQFEFKIIDALIQQCEAKSNTSRDVPPTGYGGGIFLTGNGEYDPSTKRLDLKGMKIYGNSADKAGQSLYVAMTQLAEWCRTGFAGEYVKGNYSDRYSEFEDIEGTQVDQTSFDNDGSTSPILIEGDPQSLQTAQFGMKDISWMDYKNKIYGILASNGRRIFTGIDGKEDQAYPLEIIIEKDDDGKTTHFP
;
A
#
# COMPACT_ATOMS: atom_id res chain seq x y z
N PHE A 1 4.86 -19.19 12.61
CA PHE A 1 5.90 -19.64 11.68
C PHE A 1 7.17 -18.87 11.97
N GLN A 2 8.28 -19.56 12.19
CA GLN A 2 9.57 -18.95 12.56
C GLN A 2 10.66 -19.68 11.79
N GLN A 3 11.58 -18.94 11.16
CA GLN A 3 12.77 -19.52 10.51
C GLN A 3 12.45 -20.58 9.45
N CYS A 4 11.35 -20.40 8.72
CA CYS A 4 10.96 -21.29 7.64
C CYS A 4 11.76 -20.95 6.38
N ILE A 5 12.23 -21.95 5.63
CA ILE A 5 12.98 -21.71 4.39
C ILE A 5 12.35 -22.57 3.31
N ILE A 6 11.91 -21.92 2.23
CA ILE A 6 11.54 -22.63 1.00
C ILE A 6 12.64 -22.44 -0.04
N GLU A 7 13.23 -23.56 -0.44
CA GLU A 7 14.19 -23.62 -1.52
C GLU A 7 13.43 -23.76 -2.84
N LYS A 8 13.69 -22.86 -3.81
CA LYS A 8 13.11 -22.91 -5.16
C LYS A 8 11.58 -22.82 -5.15
N GLY A 9 11.02 -21.97 -4.30
CA GLY A 9 9.57 -21.79 -4.14
C GLY A 9 9.19 -20.37 -3.71
N ASN A 10 7.90 -20.16 -3.48
CA ASN A 10 7.34 -18.90 -2.98
C ASN A 10 6.67 -19.12 -1.62
N GLY A 11 6.55 -18.07 -0.81
CA GLY A 11 5.85 -18.17 0.47
C GLY A 11 6.65 -18.96 1.50
N GLY A 12 7.72 -18.37 2.07
CA GLY A 12 8.63 -19.11 2.94
C GLY A 12 7.97 -19.76 4.16
N ALA A 13 6.88 -19.18 4.67
CA ALA A 13 6.01 -19.84 5.64
C ALA A 13 4.71 -20.37 5.03
N ILE A 14 4.05 -19.58 4.19
CA ILE A 14 2.71 -19.90 3.66
C ILE A 14 2.65 -19.57 2.17
N TYR A 15 2.31 -20.56 1.36
CA TYR A 15 1.87 -20.40 -0.03
C TYR A 15 0.36 -20.57 -0.08
N ILE A 16 -0.35 -19.60 -0.68
CA ILE A 16 -1.81 -19.58 -0.78
C ILE A 16 -2.19 -19.46 -2.25
N GLU A 17 -3.06 -20.35 -2.69
CA GLU A 17 -3.69 -20.33 -4.00
C GLU A 17 -5.21 -20.40 -3.82
N ILE A 18 -5.92 -19.36 -4.29
CA ILE A 18 -7.36 -19.22 -4.10
C ILE A 18 -8.08 -19.27 -5.46
N ASP A 19 -9.14 -20.07 -5.55
CA ASP A 19 -10.14 -19.93 -6.60
C ASP A 19 -11.19 -18.90 -6.15
N PHE A 20 -11.06 -17.66 -6.62
CA PHE A 20 -11.95 -16.55 -6.28
C PHE A 20 -13.37 -16.71 -6.85
N THR A 21 -13.58 -17.64 -7.79
CA THR A 21 -14.93 -17.95 -8.31
C THR A 21 -15.74 -18.82 -7.35
N SER A 22 -15.07 -19.51 -6.42
CA SER A 22 -15.66 -20.39 -5.44
C SER A 22 -15.96 -19.68 -4.11
N GLN A 23 -16.78 -20.29 -3.25
CA GLN A 23 -16.92 -19.79 -1.88
C GLN A 23 -15.68 -20.13 -1.07
N PHE A 24 -14.98 -19.10 -0.59
CA PHE A 24 -13.83 -19.24 0.29
C PHE A 24 -13.91 -18.25 1.46
N GLU A 25 -13.11 -18.50 2.49
CA GLU A 25 -12.79 -17.51 3.52
C GLU A 25 -11.36 -17.79 4.01
N PHE A 26 -10.51 -16.76 3.98
CA PHE A 26 -9.15 -16.81 4.50
C PHE A 26 -8.90 -15.56 5.36
N LYS A 27 -8.84 -15.78 6.68
CA LYS A 27 -8.68 -14.70 7.66
C LYS A 27 -7.59 -15.05 8.67
N ILE A 28 -6.59 -14.19 8.79
CA ILE A 28 -5.59 -14.28 9.85
C ILE A 28 -6.08 -13.47 11.05
N ILE A 29 -6.50 -14.18 12.09
CA ILE A 29 -6.97 -13.55 13.35
C ILE A 29 -5.78 -13.12 14.22
N ASP A 30 -4.80 -14.01 14.41
CA ASP A 30 -3.51 -13.73 15.02
C ASP A 30 -2.50 -14.77 14.50
N ALA A 31 -1.42 -14.30 13.91
CA ALA A 31 -0.31 -15.16 13.50
C ALA A 31 1.00 -14.40 13.57
N LEU A 32 2.05 -15.05 14.08
CA LEU A 32 3.41 -14.55 14.01
C LEU A 32 4.16 -15.29 12.89
N ILE A 33 4.69 -14.55 11.92
CA ILE A 33 5.50 -15.04 10.79
C ILE A 33 6.80 -14.24 10.79
N GLN A 34 7.91 -14.86 11.15
CA GLN A 34 9.18 -14.15 11.24
C GLN A 34 10.36 -14.96 10.76
N GLN A 35 11.36 -14.26 10.22
CA GLN A 35 12.62 -14.84 9.77
C GLN A 35 12.44 -15.95 8.73
N CYS A 36 11.36 -15.91 7.95
CA CYS A 36 11.11 -16.88 6.89
C CYS A 36 11.73 -16.42 5.58
N GLU A 37 12.16 -17.36 4.75
CA GLU A 37 12.91 -17.10 3.53
C GLU A 37 12.26 -17.79 2.32
N ALA A 38 12.13 -17.06 1.22
CA ALA A 38 11.77 -17.59 -0.09
C ALA A 38 12.93 -17.46 -1.08
N LYS A 39 13.50 -18.59 -1.49
CA LYS A 39 14.66 -18.63 -2.38
C LYS A 39 14.28 -19.00 -3.80
N SER A 40 14.88 -18.28 -4.74
CA SER A 40 14.64 -18.43 -6.17
C SER A 40 15.37 -19.64 -6.76
N ASN A 41 14.76 -20.24 -7.79
CA ASN A 41 15.38 -21.28 -8.59
C ASN A 41 16.22 -20.67 -9.70
N THR A 42 17.53 -20.55 -9.48
CA THR A 42 18.47 -20.01 -10.48
C THR A 42 18.63 -20.89 -11.73
N SER A 43 18.09 -22.12 -11.74
CA SER A 43 18.16 -23.03 -12.89
C SER A 43 16.91 -22.99 -13.78
N ARG A 44 15.84 -22.30 -13.36
CA ARG A 44 14.55 -22.26 -14.05
C ARG A 44 13.74 -21.05 -13.60
N ASP A 45 13.39 -20.19 -14.55
CA ASP A 45 12.68 -18.94 -14.27
C ASP A 45 11.15 -19.08 -14.25
N VAL A 46 10.59 -20.15 -14.82
CA VAL A 46 9.14 -20.33 -15.01
C VAL A 46 8.67 -21.70 -14.49
N PRO A 47 7.80 -21.82 -13.46
CA PRO A 47 7.16 -20.70 -12.78
C PRO A 47 8.18 -19.93 -11.92
N PRO A 48 7.97 -18.62 -11.75
CA PRO A 48 8.82 -17.77 -10.94
C PRO A 48 8.81 -18.21 -9.47
N THR A 49 9.97 -18.08 -8.83
CA THR A 49 10.21 -18.49 -7.44
C THR A 49 11.02 -17.43 -6.70
N GLY A 50 10.98 -17.43 -5.37
CA GLY A 50 11.68 -16.46 -4.53
C GLY A 50 10.86 -15.21 -4.19
N TYR A 51 9.52 -15.30 -4.20
CA TYR A 51 8.60 -14.23 -3.82
C TYR A 51 7.93 -14.52 -2.47
N GLY A 52 7.68 -13.49 -1.67
CA GLY A 52 6.91 -13.62 -0.44
C GLY A 52 7.65 -14.40 0.64
N GLY A 53 8.66 -13.79 1.28
CA GLY A 53 9.51 -14.51 2.25
C GLY A 53 8.74 -15.09 3.42
N GLY A 54 7.68 -14.43 3.86
CA GLY A 54 6.69 -14.99 4.77
C GLY A 54 5.53 -15.64 4.02
N ILE A 55 4.76 -14.83 3.29
CA ILE A 55 3.53 -15.27 2.60
C ILE A 55 3.64 -14.95 1.12
N PHE A 56 3.26 -15.91 0.30
CA PHE A 56 2.91 -15.69 -1.11
C PHE A 56 1.44 -16.04 -1.32
N LEU A 57 0.67 -15.10 -1.88
CA LEU A 57 -0.74 -15.28 -2.19
C LEU A 57 -0.97 -15.12 -3.69
N THR A 58 -1.64 -16.09 -4.30
CA THR A 58 -2.09 -16.03 -5.68
C THR A 58 -3.50 -16.58 -5.84
N GLY A 59 -4.08 -16.42 -7.02
CA GLY A 59 -5.37 -17.02 -7.33
C GLY A 59 -5.85 -16.76 -8.75
N ASN A 60 -6.93 -17.45 -9.11
CA ASN A 60 -7.65 -17.26 -10.36
C ASN A 60 -9.06 -16.72 -10.09
N GLY A 61 -9.64 -16.03 -11.06
CA GLY A 61 -10.94 -15.37 -10.94
C GLY A 61 -10.83 -13.96 -10.35
N GLU A 62 -11.98 -13.31 -10.19
CA GLU A 62 -12.07 -11.94 -9.69
C GLU A 62 -12.52 -11.94 -8.23
N TYR A 63 -11.64 -11.51 -7.33
CA TYR A 63 -12.02 -11.33 -5.93
C TYR A 63 -12.94 -10.12 -5.78
N ASP A 64 -14.06 -10.29 -5.07
CA ASP A 64 -14.93 -9.19 -4.62
C ASP A 64 -14.52 -8.73 -3.21
N PRO A 65 -13.85 -7.56 -3.07
CA PRO A 65 -13.40 -7.07 -1.76
C PRO A 65 -14.54 -6.70 -0.82
N SER A 66 -15.76 -6.46 -1.33
CA SER A 66 -16.93 -6.15 -0.49
C SER A 66 -17.32 -7.32 0.41
N THR A 67 -16.96 -8.54 0.01
CA THR A 67 -17.21 -9.77 0.79
C THR A 67 -16.37 -9.87 2.05
N LYS A 68 -15.21 -9.18 2.10
CA LYS A 68 -14.25 -9.22 3.21
C LYS A 68 -13.85 -10.64 3.61
N ARG A 69 -13.81 -11.55 2.64
CA ARG A 69 -13.44 -12.97 2.83
C ARG A 69 -11.94 -13.19 2.88
N LEU A 70 -11.15 -12.22 2.40
CA LEU A 70 -9.70 -12.19 2.50
C LEU A 70 -9.27 -11.08 3.48
N ASP A 71 -8.74 -11.47 4.64
CA ASP A 71 -8.38 -10.55 5.73
C ASP A 71 -7.05 -10.96 6.39
N LEU A 72 -5.99 -10.19 6.16
CA LEU A 72 -4.67 -10.43 6.75
C LEU A 72 -4.37 -9.54 7.96
N LYS A 73 -5.33 -8.74 8.44
CA LYS A 73 -5.08 -7.69 9.45
C LYS A 73 -4.46 -8.19 10.76
N GLY A 74 -4.74 -9.43 11.15
CA GLY A 74 -4.26 -10.01 12.40
C GLY A 74 -2.83 -10.53 12.34
N MET A 75 -2.16 -10.48 11.17
CA MET A 75 -0.80 -10.98 11.04
C MET A 75 0.23 -10.02 11.65
N LYS A 76 1.26 -10.63 12.26
CA LYS A 76 2.49 -10.00 12.71
C LYS A 76 3.63 -10.61 11.89
N ILE A 77 4.20 -9.83 10.98
CA ILE A 77 5.18 -10.28 10.00
C ILE A 77 6.49 -9.48 10.17
N TYR A 78 7.62 -10.17 10.37
CA TYR A 78 8.89 -9.52 10.73
C TYR A 78 10.13 -10.20 10.16
N GLY A 79 11.04 -9.42 9.59
CA GLY A 79 12.41 -9.86 9.27
C GLY A 79 12.44 -11.08 8.36
N ASN A 80 11.45 -11.25 7.49
CA ASN A 80 11.44 -12.26 6.45
C ASN A 80 12.23 -11.75 5.24
N SER A 81 12.66 -12.64 4.36
CA SER A 81 13.34 -12.25 3.12
C SER A 81 12.91 -13.07 1.91
N ALA A 82 12.95 -12.43 0.74
CA ALA A 82 12.64 -13.04 -0.54
C ALA A 82 13.71 -12.66 -1.56
N ASP A 83 14.19 -13.61 -2.35
CA ASP A 83 15.23 -13.36 -3.37
C ASP A 83 14.76 -12.37 -4.47
N LYS A 84 13.44 -12.27 -4.71
CA LYS A 84 12.88 -11.47 -5.80
C LYS A 84 12.14 -10.23 -5.30
N ALA A 85 11.02 -10.41 -4.60
CA ALA A 85 10.15 -9.32 -4.16
C ALA A 85 9.21 -9.78 -3.03
N GLY A 86 8.67 -8.82 -2.29
CA GLY A 86 7.82 -9.04 -1.14
C GLY A 86 8.59 -9.80 -0.07
N GLN A 87 9.53 -9.10 0.59
CA GLN A 87 10.38 -9.67 1.64
C GLN A 87 9.54 -10.39 2.69
N SER A 88 8.37 -9.83 3.03
CA SER A 88 7.41 -10.43 3.93
C SER A 88 6.18 -10.99 3.21
N LEU A 89 5.47 -10.18 2.42
CA LEU A 89 4.26 -10.58 1.69
C LEU A 89 4.41 -10.24 0.20
N TYR A 90 4.08 -11.20 -0.66
CA TYR A 90 3.88 -10.94 -2.08
C TYR A 90 2.50 -11.44 -2.53
N VAL A 91 1.77 -10.61 -3.28
CA VAL A 91 0.44 -10.94 -3.79
C VAL A 91 0.38 -10.85 -5.31
N ALA A 92 -0.08 -11.91 -5.97
CA ALA A 92 -0.40 -11.92 -7.40
C ALA A 92 -1.89 -12.21 -7.60
N MET A 93 -2.70 -11.17 -7.83
CA MET A 93 -4.12 -11.35 -8.16
C MET A 93 -4.65 -10.15 -8.96
N THR A 94 -5.63 -10.37 -9.83
CA THR A 94 -6.20 -9.33 -10.70
C THR A 94 -6.78 -8.14 -9.93
N GLN A 95 -7.53 -8.41 -8.86
CA GLN A 95 -8.22 -7.39 -8.06
C GLN A 95 -7.37 -6.83 -6.90
N LEU A 96 -6.04 -6.81 -7.06
CA LEU A 96 -5.10 -6.36 -6.02
C LEU A 96 -5.32 -4.89 -5.63
N ALA A 97 -5.46 -3.98 -6.59
CA ALA A 97 -5.63 -2.56 -6.29
C ALA A 97 -6.93 -2.28 -5.53
N GLU A 98 -8.03 -2.93 -5.92
CA GLU A 98 -9.34 -2.84 -5.28
C GLU A 98 -9.29 -3.38 -3.85
N TRP A 99 -8.62 -4.51 -3.64
CA TRP A 99 -8.43 -5.07 -2.30
C TRP A 99 -7.57 -4.17 -1.41
N CYS A 100 -6.45 -3.64 -1.93
CA CYS A 100 -5.59 -2.70 -1.20
C CYS A 100 -6.30 -1.39 -0.83
N ARG A 101 -7.23 -0.93 -1.66
CA ARG A 101 -8.05 0.28 -1.41
C ARG A 101 -9.23 0.02 -0.47
N THR A 102 -9.55 -1.23 -0.17
CA THR A 102 -10.69 -1.58 0.68
C THR A 102 -10.41 -1.28 2.15
N GLY A 103 -11.40 -0.74 2.85
CA GLY A 103 -11.29 -0.37 4.26
C GLY A 103 -10.54 0.94 4.46
N PHE A 104 -9.89 1.09 5.61
CA PHE A 104 -9.07 2.26 5.91
C PHE A 104 -7.59 1.94 5.69
N ALA A 105 -6.94 2.67 4.79
CA ALA A 105 -5.49 2.65 4.57
C ALA A 105 -4.87 1.25 4.32
N GLY A 106 -5.62 0.33 3.68
CA GLY A 106 -5.14 -1.02 3.37
C GLY A 106 -5.15 -2.00 4.55
N GLU A 107 -6.00 -1.77 5.55
CA GLU A 107 -6.09 -2.56 6.80
C GLU A 107 -6.18 -4.09 6.58
N TYR A 108 -6.82 -4.55 5.50
CA TYR A 108 -6.99 -5.98 5.20
C TYR A 108 -5.73 -6.66 4.63
N VAL A 109 -4.72 -5.87 4.22
CA VAL A 109 -3.49 -6.37 3.58
C VAL A 109 -2.29 -6.22 4.51
N LYS A 110 -2.22 -5.13 5.26
CA LYS A 110 -0.97 -4.66 5.89
C LYS A 110 -0.56 -5.43 7.15
N GLY A 111 -1.49 -6.01 7.90
CA GLY A 111 -1.15 -6.56 9.22
C GLY A 111 -0.50 -5.51 10.12
N ASN A 112 0.71 -5.80 10.60
CA ASN A 112 1.56 -4.87 11.37
C ASN A 112 2.47 -3.96 10.51
N TYR A 113 2.38 -3.98 9.18
CA TYR A 113 3.12 -3.07 8.31
C TYR A 113 2.75 -1.62 8.62
N SER A 114 3.76 -0.76 8.69
CA SER A 114 3.60 0.66 8.92
C SER A 114 4.19 1.46 7.79
N ASP A 115 3.38 2.30 7.15
CA ASP A 115 3.83 3.27 6.13
C ASP A 115 4.97 4.18 6.64
N ARG A 116 5.11 4.30 7.97
CA ARG A 116 6.15 5.11 8.62
C ARG A 116 7.44 4.33 8.92
N TYR A 117 7.35 3.04 9.26
CA TYR A 117 8.45 2.29 9.88
C TYR A 117 8.87 1.03 9.11
N SER A 118 8.01 0.49 8.25
CA SER A 118 8.30 -0.69 7.44
C SER A 118 8.91 -0.28 6.11
N GLU A 119 9.71 -1.17 5.51
CA GLU A 119 10.30 -0.91 4.20
C GLU A 119 9.32 -1.27 3.09
N PHE A 120 9.34 -0.52 1.99
CA PHE A 120 8.36 -0.71 0.90
C PHE A 120 8.42 -2.14 0.33
N GLU A 121 9.61 -2.73 0.31
CA GLU A 121 9.88 -4.09 -0.16
C GLU A 121 9.30 -5.18 0.75
N ASP A 122 8.85 -4.86 1.98
CA ASP A 122 8.22 -5.85 2.86
C ASP A 122 6.91 -6.38 2.28
N ILE A 123 6.11 -5.51 1.64
CA ILE A 123 4.82 -5.88 1.07
C ILE A 123 4.74 -5.38 -0.36
N GLU A 124 4.76 -6.32 -1.31
CA GLU A 124 4.67 -6.03 -2.73
C GLU A 124 3.59 -6.90 -3.40
N GLY A 125 3.24 -6.56 -4.63
CA GLY A 125 2.33 -7.38 -5.40
C GLY A 125 2.11 -6.86 -6.82
N THR A 126 1.38 -7.66 -7.59
CA THR A 126 1.11 -7.43 -9.01
C THR A 126 -0.33 -7.81 -9.37
N GLN A 127 -0.90 -7.10 -10.36
CA GLN A 127 -2.24 -7.33 -10.87
C GLN A 127 -2.27 -8.34 -12.01
N VAL A 128 -1.91 -9.58 -11.71
CA VAL A 128 -2.02 -10.71 -12.63
C VAL A 128 -2.66 -11.89 -11.93
N ASP A 129 -3.37 -12.74 -12.67
CA ASP A 129 -3.83 -14.02 -12.13
C ASP A 129 -2.66 -15.01 -12.00
N GLN A 130 -2.93 -16.13 -11.34
CA GLN A 130 -1.94 -17.19 -11.15
C GLN A 130 -1.38 -17.69 -12.48
N THR A 131 -2.24 -17.94 -13.47
CA THR A 131 -1.80 -18.49 -14.77
C THR A 131 -0.81 -17.54 -15.46
N SER A 132 -1.08 -16.24 -15.43
CA SER A 132 -0.21 -15.23 -16.02
C SER A 132 1.09 -15.07 -15.23
N PHE A 133 1.01 -15.07 -13.89
CA PHE A 133 2.19 -15.03 -13.03
C PHE A 133 3.11 -16.23 -13.29
N ASP A 134 2.55 -17.43 -13.37
CA ASP A 134 3.27 -18.68 -13.57
C ASP A 134 3.97 -18.76 -14.93
N ASN A 135 3.53 -17.99 -15.93
CA ASN A 135 4.05 -18.03 -17.30
C ASN A 135 5.03 -16.89 -17.64
N ASP A 136 4.80 -15.67 -17.12
CA ASP A 136 5.59 -14.49 -17.53
C ASP A 136 6.63 -14.09 -16.46
N GLY A 137 6.33 -14.22 -15.17
CA GLY A 137 7.23 -13.83 -14.06
C GLY A 137 7.66 -12.35 -14.04
N SER A 138 7.37 -11.59 -15.10
CA SER A 138 7.63 -10.16 -15.24
C SER A 138 6.50 -9.38 -14.60
N THR A 139 6.79 -8.78 -13.45
CA THR A 139 5.81 -8.03 -12.67
C THR A 139 6.24 -6.58 -12.61
N SER A 140 5.65 -5.73 -13.44
CA SER A 140 5.71 -4.29 -13.20
C SER A 140 4.94 -3.98 -11.91
N PRO A 141 5.56 -3.35 -10.90
CA PRO A 141 4.86 -2.94 -9.70
C PRO A 141 3.65 -2.08 -10.06
N ILE A 142 2.54 -2.29 -9.36
CA ILE A 142 1.36 -1.44 -9.56
C ILE A 142 1.58 -0.08 -8.89
N LEU A 143 1.42 1.00 -9.65
CA LEU A 143 1.26 2.32 -9.07
C LEU A 143 -0.21 2.47 -8.67
N ILE A 144 -0.53 2.26 -7.40
CA ILE A 144 -1.86 2.60 -6.88
C ILE A 144 -1.90 4.12 -6.70
N GLU A 145 -2.27 4.81 -7.76
CA GLU A 145 -2.61 6.23 -7.67
C GLU A 145 -3.94 6.34 -6.92
N GLY A 146 -3.98 7.18 -5.88
CA GLY A 146 -5.24 7.53 -5.26
C GLY A 146 -6.03 8.38 -6.24
N ASP A 147 -7.19 7.92 -6.68
CA ASP A 147 -8.15 8.74 -7.42
C ASP A 147 -9.16 9.30 -6.41
N PRO A 148 -8.95 10.51 -5.86
CA PRO A 148 -10.01 11.19 -5.14
C PRO A 148 -11.10 11.50 -6.16
N GLN A 149 -12.16 10.69 -6.22
CA GLN A 149 -13.26 10.78 -7.20
C GLN A 149 -14.14 12.05 -7.11
N SER A 150 -13.59 13.17 -6.65
CA SER A 150 -14.17 14.52 -6.73
C SER A 150 -13.10 15.54 -6.31
N LEU A 151 -13.25 16.80 -6.73
CA LEU A 151 -12.50 17.90 -6.12
C LEU A 151 -12.80 17.91 -4.62
N GLN A 152 -11.82 17.51 -3.81
CA GLN A 152 -11.91 17.58 -2.35
C GLN A 152 -11.24 18.87 -1.89
N THR A 153 -12.03 19.79 -1.32
CA THR A 153 -11.50 20.98 -0.67
C THR A 153 -11.21 20.68 0.80
N ALA A 154 -9.94 20.78 1.20
CA ALA A 154 -9.54 20.77 2.61
C ALA A 154 -9.31 22.20 3.10
N GLN A 155 -9.85 22.54 4.27
CA GLN A 155 -9.66 23.84 4.92
C GLN A 155 -9.05 23.63 6.31
N PHE A 156 -8.07 24.46 6.66
CA PHE A 156 -7.39 24.42 7.96
C PHE A 156 -7.49 25.79 8.62
N GLY A 157 -8.06 25.86 9.81
CA GLY A 157 -8.14 27.09 10.60
C GLY A 157 -6.93 27.23 11.54
N MET A 158 -6.33 28.41 11.60
CA MET A 158 -5.23 28.74 12.51
C MET A 158 -5.57 30.00 13.32
N LYS A 159 -5.42 29.92 14.65
CA LYS A 159 -5.70 31.07 15.55
C LYS A 159 -4.60 32.11 15.56
N ASP A 160 -3.34 31.68 15.44
CA ASP A 160 -2.19 32.56 15.44
C ASP A 160 -1.41 32.40 14.12
N ILE A 161 -1.42 33.48 13.35
CA ILE A 161 -0.73 33.61 12.06
C ILE A 161 0.40 34.63 12.12
N SER A 162 0.76 35.14 13.31
CA SER A 162 1.77 36.19 13.48
C SER A 162 3.15 35.82 12.94
N TRP A 163 3.44 34.53 12.83
CA TRP A 163 4.66 33.96 12.27
C TRP A 163 4.68 33.91 10.73
N MET A 164 3.54 34.15 10.08
CA MET A 164 3.33 33.91 8.66
C MET A 164 3.34 35.23 7.87
N ASP A 165 4.33 35.41 7.00
CA ASP A 165 4.48 36.60 6.14
C ASP A 165 3.69 36.43 4.83
N TYR A 166 2.38 36.21 4.96
CA TYR A 166 1.49 35.87 3.84
C TYR A 166 1.31 37.02 2.83
N LYS A 167 1.77 38.23 3.14
CA LYS A 167 1.74 39.38 2.22
C LYS A 167 2.89 39.39 1.23
N ASN A 168 4.04 38.81 1.61
CA ASN A 168 5.25 38.84 0.79
C ASN A 168 5.72 37.44 0.38
N LYS A 169 5.18 36.38 0.96
CA LYS A 169 5.56 34.99 0.68
C LYS A 169 4.37 34.15 0.26
N ILE A 170 4.61 33.27 -0.70
CA ILE A 170 3.68 32.22 -1.11
C ILE A 170 3.92 31.02 -0.20
N TYR A 171 2.85 30.48 0.35
CA TYR A 171 2.87 29.26 1.15
C TYR A 171 2.22 28.15 0.35
N GLY A 172 2.76 26.95 0.47
CA GLY A 172 2.19 25.74 -0.13
C GLY A 172 2.17 24.60 0.88
N ILE A 173 1.35 23.59 0.59
CA ILE A 173 1.21 22.39 1.39
C ILE A 173 1.78 21.18 0.63
N LEU A 174 2.45 20.30 1.37
CA LEU A 174 2.78 18.96 0.93
C LEU A 174 2.00 17.98 1.81
N ALA A 175 1.46 16.94 1.21
CA ALA A 175 0.75 15.87 1.90
C ALA A 175 1.62 14.62 1.96
N SER A 176 1.47 13.85 3.04
CA SER A 176 2.09 12.54 3.15
C SER A 176 1.19 11.62 3.96
N ASN A 177 0.90 10.44 3.42
CA ASN A 177 0.18 9.41 4.17
C ASN A 177 1.10 8.71 5.20
N GLY A 178 2.39 8.55 4.87
CA GLY A 178 3.37 7.80 5.68
C GLY A 178 4.38 8.66 6.45
N ARG A 179 4.37 9.99 6.30
CA ARG A 179 5.38 10.93 6.82
C ARG A 179 6.81 10.69 6.31
N ARG A 180 6.99 9.89 5.25
CA ARG A 180 8.29 9.61 4.61
C ARG A 180 8.45 10.44 3.34
N ILE A 181 7.51 10.28 2.40
CA ILE A 181 7.49 10.99 1.13
C ILE A 181 6.41 12.07 1.19
N PHE A 182 6.79 13.32 0.96
CA PHE A 182 5.89 14.46 0.98
C PHE A 182 5.69 14.95 -0.44
N THR A 183 4.45 14.92 -0.92
CA THR A 183 4.11 15.23 -2.30
C THR A 183 3.08 16.35 -2.36
N GLY A 184 3.06 17.11 -3.46
CA GLY A 184 2.07 18.17 -3.67
C GLY A 184 1.35 18.00 -5.01
N ILE A 185 1.49 18.95 -5.91
CA ILE A 185 0.84 18.97 -7.23
C ILE A 185 1.16 17.68 -7.99
N ASP A 186 0.12 17.01 -8.49
CA ASP A 186 0.19 15.72 -9.20
C ASP A 186 0.94 14.61 -8.44
N GLY A 187 1.00 14.68 -7.10
CA GLY A 187 1.73 13.69 -6.31
C GLY A 187 3.26 13.75 -6.46
N LYS A 188 3.83 14.87 -6.92
CA LYS A 188 5.28 15.04 -7.06
C LYS A 188 5.95 15.58 -5.80
N GLU A 189 7.14 15.07 -5.48
CA GLU A 189 8.01 15.61 -4.43
C GLU A 189 8.45 17.05 -4.76
N ASP A 190 8.65 17.86 -3.73
CA ASP A 190 9.07 19.27 -3.82
C ASP A 190 8.14 20.21 -4.64
N GLN A 191 6.97 19.74 -5.09
CA GLN A 191 5.99 20.54 -5.82
C GLN A 191 4.80 20.91 -4.93
N ALA A 192 5.00 21.74 -3.91
CA ALA A 192 3.95 22.11 -2.97
C ALA A 192 2.70 22.70 -3.66
N TYR A 193 1.51 22.30 -3.21
CA TYR A 193 0.25 22.88 -3.68
C TYR A 193 0.04 24.25 -3.02
N PRO A 194 -0.12 25.35 -3.78
CA PRO A 194 -0.23 26.69 -3.20
C PRO A 194 -1.50 26.83 -2.35
N LEU A 195 -1.35 27.45 -1.17
CA LEU A 195 -2.46 27.73 -0.27
C LEU A 195 -3.13 29.06 -0.61
N GLU A 196 -4.45 29.06 -0.69
CA GLU A 196 -5.26 30.28 -0.60
C GLU A 196 -5.40 30.66 0.89
N ILE A 197 -5.02 31.88 1.24
CA ILE A 197 -5.01 32.37 2.63
C ILE A 197 -6.15 33.37 2.81
N ILE A 198 -7.15 32.99 3.59
CA ILE A 198 -8.29 33.84 3.95
C ILE A 198 -8.10 34.32 5.39
N ILE A 199 -8.08 35.64 5.58
CA ILE A 199 -8.00 36.25 6.91
C ILE A 199 -9.40 36.62 7.37
N GLU A 200 -9.96 35.79 8.26
CA GLU A 200 -11.16 36.15 9.01
C GLU A 200 -10.77 37.16 10.08
N LYS A 201 -11.10 38.42 9.85
CA LYS A 201 -11.11 39.42 10.92
C LYS A 201 -12.45 39.34 11.61
N ASP A 202 -12.44 39.35 12.94
CA ASP A 202 -13.60 39.74 13.72
C ASP A 202 -13.88 41.22 13.42
N ASP A 203 -14.46 41.52 12.26
CA ASP A 203 -14.90 42.87 11.93
C ASP A 203 -16.37 42.97 12.31
N ASP A 204 -16.71 44.09 12.96
CA ASP A 204 -18.01 44.76 12.81
C ASP A 204 -18.27 45.13 11.32
N GLY A 205 -18.26 44.13 10.43
CA GLY A 205 -18.66 44.18 9.02
C GLY A 205 -17.65 44.76 8.04
N LYS A 206 -16.84 43.88 7.40
CA LYS A 206 -16.61 43.83 5.94
C LYS A 206 -15.54 42.79 5.56
N THR A 207 -15.97 41.69 4.94
CA THR A 207 -15.09 40.75 4.24
C THR A 207 -14.60 41.36 2.91
N THR A 208 -13.32 41.14 2.58
CA THR A 208 -12.77 41.40 1.24
C THR A 208 -12.21 40.09 0.69
N HIS A 209 -12.75 39.65 -0.44
CA HIS A 209 -12.16 38.60 -1.27
C HIS A 209 -11.14 39.25 -2.22
N PHE A 210 -9.97 38.63 -2.38
CA PHE A 210 -9.05 38.94 -3.48
C PHE A 210 -8.88 37.69 -4.35
N PRO A 211 -8.80 37.87 -5.69
CA PRO A 211 -8.76 36.80 -6.68
C PRO A 211 -7.45 36.00 -6.66
#